data_AF-A0A7C6LDW9-F1
#
_entry.id   AF-A0A7C6LDW9-F1
#
_cell.length_a   1.000
_cell.length_b   1.000
_cell.length_c   1.000
_cell.angle_alpha   90.00
_cell.angle_beta   90.00
_cell.angle_gamma   90.00
#
_symmetry.space_group_name_H-M   'P 1'
#
loop_
_entity.id
_entity.type
_entity.pdbx_description
1 polymer ?
#
loop_
_entity_poly.entity_id
_entity_poly.type
_entity_poly.pdbx_seq_one_letter_code
_entity_poly.pdbx_strand_id
1 'polypeptide(L)' 'MAEIKRGPGVTVPWEEFAKKMEPFTGDVELIKSNWEKVDAFAYLYLWWWVQR' A
#
# COMPACT_ATOMS: atom_id res chain seq x y z
N MET A 1 4.55 -15.78 12.26
CA MET A 1 4.43 -14.44 11.63
C MET A 1 3.27 -14.54 10.66
N ALA A 2 2.22 -13.72 10.80
CA ALA A 2 1.03 -13.87 9.96
C ALA A 2 1.41 -13.75 8.47
N GLU A 3 1.04 -14.74 7.66
CA GLU A 3 1.20 -14.68 6.20
C GLU A 3 0.28 -13.57 5.67
N ILE A 4 0.85 -12.40 5.44
CA ILE A 4 0.14 -11.30 4.80
C ILE A 4 0.17 -11.60 3.31
N LYS A 5 -0.97 -12.04 2.77
CA LYS A 5 -1.13 -12.35 1.35
C LYS A 5 -1.07 -11.05 0.54
N ARG A 6 0.13 -10.67 0.12
CA ARG A 6 0.36 -9.50 -0.74
C ARG A 6 -0.02 -9.86 -2.17
N GLY A 7 -0.85 -9.03 -2.78
CA GLY A 7 -1.12 -9.13 -4.22
C GLY A 7 0.14 -8.82 -5.03
N PRO A 8 0.24 -9.30 -6.28
CA PRO A 8 1.31 -8.88 -7.18
C PRO A 8 1.22 -7.36 -7.39
N GLY A 9 2.35 -6.66 -7.24
CA GLY A 9 2.40 -5.20 -7.38
C GLY A 9 2.05 -4.39 -6.12
N VAL A 10 1.82 -5.05 -4.97
CA VAL A 10 1.48 -4.39 -3.71
C VAL A 10 2.68 -4.46 -2.75
N THR A 11 3.11 -3.31 -2.23
CA THR A 11 4.19 -3.25 -1.22
C THR A 11 3.62 -3.35 0.19
N VAL A 12 2.58 -2.57 0.46
CA VAL A 12 1.91 -2.49 1.76
C VAL A 12 0.39 -2.53 1.55
N PRO A 13 -0.28 -3.65 1.89
CA PRO A 13 -1.73 -3.78 1.76
C PRO A 13 -2.48 -2.71 2.54
N TRP A 14 -3.63 -2.29 2.02
CA TRP A 14 -4.50 -1.30 2.65
C TRP A 14 -4.83 -1.66 4.10
N GLU A 15 -5.06 -2.94 4.40
CA GLU A 15 -5.40 -3.42 5.75
C GLU A 15 -4.26 -3.24 6.75
N GLU A 16 -3.00 -3.25 6.28
CA GLU A 16 -1.84 -2.99 7.12
C GLU A 16 -1.65 -1.49 7.34
N PHE A 17 -1.84 -0.70 6.28
CA PHE A 17 -1.77 0.76 6.35
C PHE A 17 -2.87 1.34 7.27
N ALA A 18 -4.12 0.90 7.08
CA ALA A 18 -5.27 1.37 7.84
C ALA A 18 -5.17 1.05 9.35
N LYS A 19 -4.49 -0.03 9.73
CA LYS A 19 -4.22 -0.37 11.14
C LYS A 19 -3.18 0.53 11.81
N LYS A 20 -2.25 1.09 11.03
CA LYS A 20 -1.17 1.95 11.52
C LYS A 20 -1.58 3.43 11.59
N MET A 21 -2.59 3.81 10.81
CA MET A 21 -3.09 5.18 10.77
C MET A 21 -4.05 5.47 11.92
N GLU A 22 -4.07 6.74 12.33
CA GLU A 22 -5.13 7.27 13.19
C GLU A 22 -6.50 7.17 12.48
N PRO A 23 -7.63 7.27 13.21
CA PRO A 23 -8.95 7.24 12.61
C PRO A 23 -9.06 8.25 11.47
N PHE A 24 -9.40 7.77 10.26
CA PHE A 24 -9.50 8.62 9.08
C PHE A 24 -10.58 9.69 9.26
N THR A 25 -10.19 10.95 9.16
CA THR A 25 -11.10 12.11 9.18
C THR A 25 -11.45 12.51 7.75
N GLY A 26 -12.29 11.71 7.08
CA GLY A 26 -12.69 11.99 5.69
C GLY A 26 -13.25 10.79 4.95
N ASP A 27 -13.28 10.90 3.62
CA ASP A 27 -13.73 9.82 2.73
C ASP A 27 -12.66 8.71 2.66
N VAL A 28 -12.97 7.59 3.31
CA VAL A 28 -12.08 6.43 3.40
C VAL A 28 -11.86 5.76 2.04
N GLU A 29 -12.86 5.75 1.16
CA GLU A 29 -12.73 5.17 -0.19
C GLU A 29 -11.78 6.01 -1.05
N LEU A 30 -11.86 7.34 -0.93
CA LEU A 30 -10.92 8.24 -1.60
C LEU A 30 -9.49 8.02 -1.09
N ILE A 31 -9.29 7.90 0.22
CA ILE A 31 -7.96 7.66 0.81
C ILE A 31 -7.42 6.31 0.35
N LYS A 32 -8.23 5.25 0.40
CA LYS A 32 -7.87 3.91 -0.07
C LYS A 32 -7.44 3.91 -1.54
N SER A 33 -8.25 4.51 -2.42
CA SER A 33 -7.95 4.55 -3.84
C SER A 33 -6.66 5.32 -4.16
N ASN A 34 -6.34 6.37 -3.38
CA ASN A 34 -5.08 7.08 -3.52
C ASN A 34 -3.90 6.29 -2.95
N TRP A 35 -4.08 5.61 -1.83
CA TRP A 35 -3.07 4.72 -1.24
C TRP A 35 -2.66 3.63 -2.23
N GLU A 36 -3.63 2.92 -2.82
CA GLU A 36 -3.37 1.84 -3.78
C GLU A 36 -2.60 2.34 -5.02
N LYS A 37 -2.90 3.56 -5.51
CA LYS A 37 -2.14 4.18 -6.61
C LYS A 37 -0.70 4.48 -6.22
N VAL A 38 -0.48 5.07 -5.05
CA VAL A 38 0.86 5.42 -4.54
C VAL A 38 1.68 4.15 -4.28
N ASP A 39 1.06 3.12 -3.69
CA ASP A 39 1.70 1.84 -3.41
C ASP A 39 2.16 1.14 -4.69
N ALA A 40 1.37 1.19 -5.77
CA ALA A 40 1.78 0.68 -7.07
C ALA A 40 3.03 1.40 -7.62
N PHE A 41 3.12 2.72 -7.47
CA PHE A 41 4.33 3.47 -7.84
C PHE A 41 5.52 3.12 -6.94
N ALA A 42 5.29 2.92 -5.65
CA ALA A 42 6.33 2.46 -4.72
C ALA A 42 6.87 1.09 -5.12
N TYR A 43 6.00 0.15 -5.52
CA TYR A 43 6.39 -1.15 -6.02
C TYR A 43 7.30 -1.03 -7.26
N LEU A 44 6.91 -0.20 -8.23
CA LEU A 44 7.71 0.07 -9.43
C LEU A 44 9.07 0.67 -9.09
N TYR A 45 9.12 1.62 -8.15
CA TYR A 45 10.37 2.23 -7.69
C TYR A 45 11.29 1.22 -7.02
N LEU A 46 10.76 0.36 -6.14
CA LEU A 46 11.54 -0.71 -5.51
C LEU A 46 12.10 -1.67 -6.55
N TRP A 47 11.28 -2.06 -7.53
CA TRP A 47 11.71 -2.95 -8.60
C TRP A 47 12.80 -2.31 -9.48
N TRP A 48 12.66 -1.02 -9.80
CA TRP A 48 13.69 -0.24 -10.49
C TRP A 48 15.01 -0.22 -9.71
N TRP A 49 14.95 -0.13 -8.39
CA TRP A 49 16.13 -0.11 -7.53
C TRP A 49 16.83 -1.47 -7.45
N VAL A 50 16.07 -2.57 -7.43
CA VAL A 50 16.62 -3.95 -7.34
C VAL A 50 17.36 -4.37 -8.61
N GLN A 51 16.95 -3.89 -9.78
CA GLN A 51 17.58 -4.25 -11.06
C GLN A 51 18.79 -3.37 -11.44
N ARG A 52 19.19 -2.43 -10.58
CA ARG A 52 20.35 -1.56 -10.77
C ARG A 52 21.57 -2.12 -10.03
#